data_AF-A0A6N8LYJ6-F1
#
_entry.id   AF-A0A6N8LYJ6-F1
#
_cell.length_a   1.000
_cell.length_b   1.000
_cell.length_c   1.000
_cell.angle_alpha   90.00
_cell.angle_beta   90.00
_cell.angle_gamma   90.00
#
_symmetry.space_group_name_H-M   'P 1'
#
loop_
_entity.id
_entity.type
_entity.pdbx_description
1 polymer ?
#
loop_
_entity_poly.entity_id
_entity_poly.type
_entity_poly.pdbx_seq_one_letter_code
_entity_poly.pdbx_strand_id
1 'polypeptide(L)'
;MSAVYALSTCIEWQFVEAGDLAQRLRAAKDAGFDLAEFHLWRDKPIEAMAAVLDETGMRLTSLCVDPRRSIVDPAERDAMVTAVRETIAATAILGKPNLIVASGF
;
A
#
# COMPACT_ATOMS: atom_id res chain seq x y z
N MET A 1 6.60 -32.47 -0.55
CA MET A 1 6.09 -31.28 -1.24
C MET A 1 6.91 -30.09 -0.78
N SER A 2 7.47 -29.31 -1.71
CA SER A 2 8.10 -28.03 -1.36
C SER A 2 7.03 -27.04 -0.92
N ALA A 3 7.34 -26.20 0.07
CA ALA A 3 6.45 -25.14 0.49
C ALA A 3 6.27 -24.12 -0.65
N VAL A 4 5.03 -23.66 -0.85
CA VAL A 4 4.70 -22.56 -1.77
C VAL A 4 4.44 -21.33 -0.91
N TYR A 5 5.18 -20.25 -1.17
CA TYR A 5 5.04 -18.98 -0.48
C TYR A 5 4.42 -17.95 -1.42
N ALA A 6 3.48 -17.16 -0.90
CA ALA A 6 2.98 -16.00 -1.61
C ALA A 6 4.01 -14.86 -1.50
N LEU A 7 4.42 -14.30 -2.63
CA LEU A 7 5.37 -13.19 -2.69
C LEU A 7 4.62 -11.89 -2.97
N SER A 8 4.97 -10.84 -2.23
CA SER A 8 4.47 -9.47 -2.42
C SER A 8 5.60 -8.59 -2.92
N THR A 9 5.38 -7.87 -4.02
CA THR A 9 6.36 -6.92 -4.56
C THR A 9 6.13 -5.51 -4.02
N CYS A 10 7.21 -4.82 -3.62
CA CYS A 10 7.15 -3.40 -3.30
C CYS A 10 7.25 -2.57 -4.59
N ILE A 11 6.11 -2.13 -5.12
CA ILE A 11 6.02 -1.37 -6.40
C ILE A 11 6.63 0.03 -6.32
N GLU A 12 6.98 0.50 -5.12
CA GLU A 12 7.69 1.76 -4.96
C GLU A 12 9.16 1.64 -5.41
N TRP A 13 9.76 0.46 -5.24
CA TRP A 13 11.16 0.19 -5.56
C TRP A 13 11.36 -0.76 -6.75
N GLN A 14 10.37 -1.59 -7.08
CA GLN A 14 10.42 -2.54 -8.18
C GLN A 14 9.65 -2.03 -9.41
N PHE A 15 10.03 -2.50 -10.59
CA PHE A 15 9.42 -2.15 -11.89
C PHE A 15 9.51 -0.66 -12.26
N VAL A 16 10.50 0.07 -11.74
CA VAL A 16 10.64 1.53 -11.92
C VAL A 16 10.68 1.97 -13.39
N GLU A 17 11.17 1.09 -14.27
CA GLU A 17 11.20 1.25 -15.72
C GLU A 17 9.81 1.30 -16.37
N ALA A 18 8.77 0.80 -15.70
CA ALA A 18 7.40 0.80 -16.20
C ALA A 18 6.72 2.17 -16.09
N GLY A 19 7.25 3.09 -15.27
CA GLY A 19 6.72 4.44 -15.08
C GLY A 19 6.03 4.65 -13.73
N ASP A 20 4.79 5.11 -13.74
CA ASP A 20 4.02 5.43 -12.52
C ASP A 20 3.59 4.16 -11.74
N LEU A 21 3.07 4.32 -10.52
CA LEU A 21 2.69 3.18 -9.68
C LEU A 21 1.60 2.28 -10.29
N ALA A 22 0.68 2.83 -11.09
CA ALA A 22 -0.34 2.04 -11.76
C ALA A 22 0.25 1.19 -12.88
N GLN A 23 1.21 1.73 -13.64
CA GLN A 23 1.97 0.98 -14.64
C GLN A 23 2.84 -0.10 -13.99
N ARG A 24 3.43 0.18 -12.83
CA ARG A 24 4.21 -0.79 -12.05
C ARG A 24 3.36 -1.96 -11.55
N LEU A 25 2.10 -1.74 -11.17
CA LEU A 25 1.18 -2.83 -10.83
C LEU A 25 0.92 -3.75 -12.04
N ARG A 26 0.71 -3.18 -13.24
CA ARG A 26 0.57 -4.01 -14.45
C ARG A 26 1.84 -4.80 -14.76
N ALA A 27 3.00 -4.16 -14.68
CA ALA A 27 4.29 -4.83 -14.89
C ALA A 27 4.54 -5.95 -13.86
N ALA A 28 4.15 -5.73 -12.59
CA ALA A 28 4.19 -6.76 -11.56
C ALA A 28 3.29 -7.96 -11.88
N LYS A 29 2.07 -7.70 -12.38
CA LYS A 29 1.16 -8.77 -12.82
C LYS A 29 1.76 -9.58 -13.96
N ASP A 30 2.30 -8.92 -14.97
CA ASP A 30 2.94 -9.55 -16.13
C ASP A 30 4.16 -10.41 -15.72
N ALA A 31 4.86 -10.02 -14.65
CA ALA A 31 5.96 -10.77 -14.04
C ALA A 31 5.51 -11.95 -13.14
N GLY A 32 4.19 -12.15 -12.97
CA GLY A 32 3.63 -13.26 -12.21
C GLY A 32 3.37 -12.98 -10.73
N PHE A 33 3.39 -11.71 -10.29
CA PHE A 33 2.97 -11.34 -8.94
C PHE A 33 1.45 -11.16 -8.87
N ASP A 34 0.85 -11.75 -7.84
CA ASP A 34 -0.57 -11.52 -7.50
C ASP A 34 -0.74 -10.52 -6.34
N LEU A 35 0.36 -10.18 -5.67
CA LEU A 35 0.39 -9.36 -4.47
C LEU A 35 1.39 -8.22 -4.60
N ALA A 36 1.01 -7.04 -4.12
CA ALA A 36 1.88 -5.87 -4.08
C ALA A 36 1.72 -5.09 -2.76
N GLU A 37 2.71 -4.26 -2.47
CA GLU A 37 2.69 -3.27 -1.38
C GLU A 37 3.37 -1.98 -1.82
N PHE A 38 3.08 -0.90 -1.11
CA PHE A 38 3.77 0.37 -1.24
C PHE A 38 3.76 1.08 0.12
N HIS A 39 4.53 2.16 0.26
CA HIS A 39 4.70 2.82 1.55
C HIS A 39 3.55 3.78 1.90
N LEU A 40 3.74 5.09 1.74
CA LEU A 40 2.77 6.13 2.08
C LEU A 40 1.82 6.40 0.89
N TRP A 41 0.67 7.03 1.15
CA TRP A 41 -0.41 7.10 0.18
C TRP A 41 -0.77 8.51 -0.32
N ARG A 42 -0.47 9.57 0.42
CA ARG A 42 -1.00 10.92 0.09
C ARG A 42 -0.48 11.51 -1.21
N ASP A 43 0.71 11.10 -1.64
CA ASP A 43 1.34 11.52 -2.90
C ASP A 43 1.09 10.53 -4.05
N LYS A 44 0.27 9.50 -3.84
CA LYS A 44 0.10 8.39 -4.79
C LYS A 44 -1.21 8.51 -5.60
N PRO A 45 -1.24 7.97 -6.83
CA PRO A 45 -2.43 8.00 -7.67
C PRO A 45 -3.42 6.89 -7.29
N ILE A 46 -4.11 7.04 -6.15
CA ILE A 46 -4.95 6.02 -5.51
C ILE A 46 -6.05 5.48 -6.44
N GLU A 47 -6.74 6.35 -7.17
CA GLU A 47 -7.83 5.96 -8.09
C GLU A 47 -7.29 5.18 -9.29
N ALA A 48 -6.14 5.59 -9.84
CA ALA A 48 -5.51 4.88 -10.96
C ALA A 48 -5.02 3.50 -10.52
N MET A 49 -4.45 3.40 -9.32
CA MET A 49 -4.05 2.13 -8.73
C MET A 49 -5.26 1.22 -8.49
N ALA A 50 -6.36 1.74 -7.94
CA ALA A 50 -7.60 0.98 -7.74
C ALA A 50 -8.11 0.37 -9.05
N ALA A 51 -8.14 1.14 -10.13
CA ALA A 51 -8.57 0.66 -11.44
C ALA A 51 -7.70 -0.50 -11.95
N VAL A 52 -6.38 -0.44 -11.72
CA VAL A 52 -5.47 -1.54 -12.10
C VAL A 52 -5.67 -2.78 -11.23
N LEU A 53 -5.87 -2.61 -9.93
CA LEU A 53 -6.13 -3.74 -9.02
C LEU A 53 -7.42 -4.46 -9.42
N ASP A 54 -8.48 -3.71 -9.75
CA ASP A 54 -9.75 -4.26 -10.24
C ASP A 54 -9.59 -4.95 -11.60
N GLU A 55 -8.84 -4.36 -12.54
CA GLU A 55 -8.57 -4.92 -13.87
C GLU A 55 -7.78 -6.23 -13.80
N THR A 56 -6.74 -6.27 -12.98
CA THR A 56 -5.76 -7.37 -12.93
C THR A 56 -6.10 -8.47 -11.93
N GLY A 57 -7.00 -8.18 -10.98
CA GLY A 57 -7.28 -9.02 -9.82
C GLY A 57 -6.14 -9.08 -8.80
N MET A 58 -5.11 -8.25 -8.93
CA MET A 58 -4.05 -8.12 -7.92
C MET A 58 -4.63 -7.59 -6.61
N ARG A 59 -3.99 -7.96 -5.49
CA ARG A 59 -4.34 -7.44 -4.17
C ARG A 59 -3.16 -6.77 -3.51
N LEU A 60 -3.46 -5.72 -2.75
CA LEU A 60 -2.47 -5.13 -1.86
C LEU A 60 -2.38 -5.92 -0.56
N THR A 61 -1.17 -6.19 -0.10
CA THR A 61 -0.92 -6.83 1.20
C THR A 61 -0.90 -5.81 2.33
N SER A 62 -0.23 -4.68 2.11
CA SER A 62 -0.14 -3.60 3.07
C SER A 62 0.26 -2.24 2.48
N LEU A 63 -0.03 -1.19 3.25
CA LEU A 63 0.53 0.16 3.12
C LEU A 63 0.65 0.84 4.49
N CYS A 64 1.43 1.91 4.60
CA CYS A 64 1.65 2.64 5.85
C CYS A 64 0.59 3.72 6.10
N VAL A 65 0.24 3.90 7.38
CA VAL A 65 -0.54 5.06 7.84
C VAL A 65 0.23 6.35 7.56
N ASP A 66 -0.48 7.33 6.99
CA ASP A 66 0.09 8.61 6.55
C ASP A 66 -0.83 9.78 6.98
N PRO A 67 -0.34 10.78 7.75
CA PRO A 67 1.03 10.93 8.23
C PRO A 67 1.39 9.93 9.33
N ARG A 68 2.67 9.58 9.39
CA ARG A 68 3.21 8.87 10.56
C ARG A 68 3.11 9.76 11.80
N ARG A 69 2.83 9.14 12.94
CA ARG A 69 2.75 9.74 14.27
C ARG A 69 3.41 8.81 15.28
N SER A 70 3.99 9.38 16.33
CA SER A 70 4.52 8.61 17.45
C SER A 70 3.40 7.82 18.11
N ILE A 71 3.61 6.52 18.29
CA ILE A 71 2.66 5.67 19.03
C ILE A 71 2.95 5.65 20.54
N VAL A 72 4.07 6.25 20.95
CA VAL A 72 4.56 6.26 22.34
C VAL A 72 4.49 7.64 22.98
N ASP A 73 4.22 8.69 22.21
CA ASP A 73 3.98 10.05 22.73
C ASP A 73 2.47 10.27 22.96
N PRO A 74 2.00 10.39 24.21
CA PRO A 74 0.61 10.68 24.50
C PRO A 74 0.10 11.98 23.88
N ALA A 75 0.96 12.97 23.64
CA ALA A 75 0.58 14.23 23.01
C ALA A 75 0.18 14.05 21.53
N GLU A 76 0.69 13.01 20.86
CA GLU A 76 0.35 12.71 19.46
C GLU A 76 -0.84 11.76 19.30
N ARG A 77 -1.42 11.24 20.39
CA ARG A 77 -2.47 10.21 20.35
C ARG A 77 -3.63 10.56 19.44
N ASP A 78 -4.18 11.76 19.58
CA ASP A 78 -5.37 12.16 18.81
C ASP A 78 -5.03 12.38 17.33
N ALA A 79 -3.83 12.88 17.04
CA ALA A 79 -3.32 12.99 15.68
C ALA A 79 -3.08 11.61 15.05
N MET A 80 -2.58 10.64 15.82
CA MET A 80 -2.39 9.26 15.37
C MET A 80 -3.73 8.59 15.02
N VAL A 81 -4.72 8.69 15.91
CA VAL A 81 -6.06 8.13 15.66
C VAL A 81 -6.70 8.78 14.42
N THR A 82 -6.49 10.08 14.24
CA THR A 82 -6.97 10.81 13.05
C THR A 82 -6.29 10.29 11.78
N ALA A 83 -4.97 10.16 11.78
CA ALA A 83 -4.21 9.64 10.64
C ALA A 83 -4.63 8.22 10.24
N VAL A 84 -4.90 7.35 11.22
CA VAL A 84 -5.43 5.98 10.97
C VAL A 84 -6.80 6.05 10.31
N ARG A 85 -7.73 6.86 10.83
CA ARG A 85 -9.08 7.00 10.25
C ARG A 85 -9.05 7.52 8.82
N GLU A 86 -8.24 8.55 8.56
CA GLU A 86 -8.07 9.12 7.22
C GLU A 86 -7.46 8.10 6.26
N THR A 87 -6.44 7.35 6.71
CA THR A 87 -5.81 6.30 5.88
C THR A 87 -6.81 5.20 5.53
N ILE A 88 -7.63 4.74 6.49
CA ILE A 88 -8.68 3.75 6.25
C ILE A 88 -9.66 4.25 5.18
N ALA A 89 -10.12 5.50 5.30
CA ALA A 89 -11.10 6.07 4.38
C ALA A 89 -10.52 6.25 2.97
N ALA A 90 -9.31 6.81 2.86
CA ALA A 90 -8.67 7.12 1.60
C ALA A 90 -8.25 5.86 0.81
N THR A 91 -7.80 4.82 1.51
CA THR A 91 -7.30 3.59 0.86
C THR A 91 -8.33 2.47 0.79
N ALA A 92 -9.58 2.73 1.21
CA ALA A 92 -10.67 1.76 1.14
C ALA A 92 -10.92 1.25 -0.29
N ILE A 93 -10.76 2.12 -1.29
CA ILE A 93 -10.95 1.77 -2.71
C ILE A 93 -9.91 0.79 -3.24
N LEU A 94 -8.80 0.60 -2.53
CA LEU A 94 -7.71 -0.32 -2.90
C LEU A 94 -7.93 -1.75 -2.40
N GLY A 95 -9.17 -2.13 -2.08
CA GLY A 95 -9.50 -3.45 -1.56
C GLY A 95 -9.24 -3.65 -0.07
N LYS A 96 -9.14 -2.56 0.70
CA LYS A 96 -8.98 -2.55 2.18
C LYS A 96 -7.77 -3.38 2.67
N PRO A 97 -6.54 -3.06 2.24
CA PRO A 97 -5.34 -3.77 2.67
C PRO A 97 -5.07 -3.59 4.17
N ASN A 98 -4.18 -4.42 4.72
CA ASN A 98 -3.69 -4.20 6.08
C ASN A 98 -2.94 -2.87 6.16
N LEU A 99 -3.04 -2.21 7.31
CA LEU A 99 -2.32 -0.95 7.55
C LEU A 99 -1.14 -1.18 8.48
N ILE A 100 0.03 -0.69 8.07
CA ILE A 100 1.23 -0.67 8.89
C ILE A 100 1.22 0.63 9.71
N VAL A 101 1.26 0.49 11.04
CA VAL A 101 1.42 1.60 11.97
C VAL A 101 2.87 1.63 12.43
N ALA A 102 3.66 2.55 11.87
CA ALA A 102 5.05 2.76 12.29
C ALA A 102 5.13 3.47 13.66
N SER A 103 6.17 3.20 14.44
CA SER A 103 6.26 3.66 15.83
C SER A 103 6.55 5.16 16.02
N GLY A 104 6.97 5.86 14.98
CA GLY A 104 7.38 7.27 15.03
C GLY A 104 8.41 7.61 13.96
N PHE A 105 9.11 8.73 14.14
CA PHE A 105 10.17 9.23 13.27
C PHE A 105 11.54 9.05 13.92
#